data_AF-A0A349EUS3-F1
#
_entry.id   AF-A0A349EUS3-F1
#
_cell.length_a   1.000
_cell.length_b   1.000
_cell.length_c   1.000
_cell.angle_alpha   90.00
_cell.angle_beta   90.00
_cell.angle_gamma   90.00
#
_symmetry.space_group_name_H-M   'P 1'
#
loop_
_entity.id
_entity.type
_entity.pdbx_description
1 polymer ?
#
loop_
_entity_poly.entity_id
_entity_poly.type
_entity_poly.pdbx_seq_one_letter_code
_entity_poly.pdbx_strand_id
1 'polypeptide(L)'
;KYFTNEHLAYKMGTLTSRFSPLMSTLDLYLNFILGMLSRYKKGDPKQTLLVDIMNKGFQMAKCVATLLEGGFETEAFSTWRTLHENECILHCLVKYGQPVIDRYLAHIRYGVAFRGGIKSKEETDAIFIEIKENMKEVGLKSKDMKRYIEYGWLLGVKDVMSLPT
;
A
#
# COMPACT_ATOMS: atom_id res chain seq x y z
N LYS A 1 0.46 23.97 3.41
CA LYS A 1 1.25 24.87 4.30
C LYS A 1 1.69 24.01 5.47
N TYR A 2 2.99 23.74 5.58
CA TYR A 2 3.58 22.90 6.62
C TYR A 2 3.31 23.53 7.99
N PHE A 3 2.79 22.73 8.94
CA PHE A 3 2.82 23.05 10.37
C PHE A 3 4.06 22.38 10.96
N THR A 4 5.22 22.96 10.66
CA THR A 4 6.39 22.87 11.53
C THR A 4 6.19 23.88 12.65
N ASN A 5 5.69 23.42 13.79
CA ASN A 5 5.87 24.01 15.13
C ASN A 5 4.86 23.39 16.08
N GLU A 6 5.11 22.17 16.55
CA GLU A 6 5.10 21.94 17.98
C GLU A 6 6.34 21.10 18.26
N HIS A 7 7.30 21.73 18.94
CA HIS A 7 8.27 21.15 19.86
C HIS A 7 8.20 19.61 19.94
N LEU A 8 9.29 18.84 19.75
CA LEU A 8 10.29 18.59 20.81
C LEU A 8 9.72 18.50 22.25
N ALA A 9 8.43 18.20 22.40
CA ALA A 9 7.74 17.88 23.64
C ALA A 9 7.87 16.37 23.87
N TYR A 10 9.11 16.04 24.23
CA TYR A 10 9.49 14.88 25.01
C TYR A 10 8.39 14.41 25.99
N LYS A 11 8.10 13.11 25.88
CA LYS A 11 7.50 12.17 26.84
C LYS A 11 6.09 12.48 27.38
N MET A 12 5.09 11.99 26.67
CA MET A 12 4.15 11.08 27.35
C MET A 12 4.78 9.70 27.40
N GLY A 13 4.71 9.05 28.56
CA GLY A 13 5.52 7.87 28.91
C GLY A 13 5.61 6.85 27.78
N THR A 14 6.83 6.41 27.46
CA THR A 14 7.07 5.30 26.53
C THR A 14 6.13 4.15 26.89
N LEU A 15 5.13 3.89 26.04
CA LEU A 15 4.13 2.83 26.25
C LEU A 15 4.81 1.48 26.48
N THR A 16 6.00 1.29 25.90
CA THR A 16 6.89 0.15 26.12
C THR A 16 8.35 0.57 25.96
N SER A 17 9.25 -0.02 26.75
CA SER A 17 10.69 0.11 26.54
C SER A 17 11.14 -0.77 25.38
N ARG A 18 12.12 -0.34 24.57
CA ARG A 18 12.80 -1.19 23.58
C ARG A 18 13.41 -2.47 24.18
N PHE A 19 13.72 -2.42 25.49
CA PHE A 19 14.23 -3.55 26.27
C PHE A 19 13.10 -4.44 26.83
N SER A 20 11.85 -4.12 26.51
CA SER A 20 10.71 -4.99 26.79
C SER A 20 10.89 -6.29 26.00
N PRO A 21 10.77 -7.46 26.65
CA PRO A 21 10.84 -8.76 25.97
C PRO A 21 9.87 -8.85 24.79
N LEU A 22 8.69 -8.24 24.89
CA LEU A 22 7.67 -8.25 23.83
C LEU A 22 8.14 -7.47 22.58
N MET A 23 8.70 -6.28 22.77
CA MET A 23 9.19 -5.45 21.66
C MET A 23 10.43 -6.05 21.01
N SER A 24 11.37 -6.57 21.82
CA SER A 24 12.55 -7.27 21.31
C SER A 24 12.18 -8.54 20.52
N THR A 25 11.16 -9.28 20.98
CA THR A 25 10.66 -10.48 20.27
C THR A 25 9.99 -10.09 18.95
N LEU A 26 9.15 -9.05 18.95
CA LEU A 26 8.51 -8.54 17.74
C LEU A 26 9.55 -8.09 16.70
N ASP A 27 10.55 -7.30 17.11
CA ASP A 27 11.60 -6.84 16.20
C ASP A 27 12.41 -8.01 15.64
N LEU A 28 12.73 -9.02 16.46
CA LEU A 28 13.39 -10.25 15.99
C LEU A 28 12.56 -10.95 14.90
N TYR A 29 11.26 -11.15 15.11
CA TYR A 29 10.39 -11.77 14.11
C TYR A 29 10.29 -10.95 12.83
N LEU A 30 10.12 -9.63 12.94
CA LEU A 30 10.07 -8.74 11.78
C LEU A 30 11.38 -8.77 10.98
N ASN A 31 12.52 -8.75 11.67
CA ASN A 31 13.84 -8.86 11.04
C ASN A 31 14.03 -10.22 10.36
N PHE A 32 13.59 -11.30 10.99
CA PHE A 32 13.65 -12.64 10.40
C PHE A 32 12.82 -12.71 9.11
N ILE A 33 11.57 -12.24 9.14
CA ILE A 33 10.68 -12.24 7.97
C ILE A 33 11.25 -11.38 6.84
N LEU A 34 11.70 -10.16 7.13
CA LEU A 34 12.33 -9.28 6.14
C LEU A 34 13.60 -9.90 5.56
N GLY A 35 14.40 -10.57 6.40
CA GLY A 35 15.56 -11.35 5.97
C GLY A 35 15.19 -12.47 5.01
N MET A 36 14.13 -13.22 5.30
CA MET A 36 13.60 -14.27 4.41
C MET A 36 13.07 -13.70 3.08
N LEU A 37 12.29 -12.64 3.13
CA LEU A 37 11.71 -12.00 1.94
C LEU A 37 12.79 -11.39 1.04
N SER A 38 13.92 -10.94 1.59
CA SER A 38 15.05 -10.41 0.81
C SER A 38 15.73 -11.44 -0.09
N ARG A 39 15.54 -12.74 0.17
CA ARG A 39 16.16 -13.85 -0.59
C ARG A 39 15.44 -14.16 -1.90
N TYR A 40 14.22 -13.67 -2.06
CA TYR A 40 13.46 -13.84 -3.30
C TYR A 40 14.04 -12.94 -4.40
N LYS A 41 14.11 -13.48 -5.63
CA LYS A 41 14.59 -12.72 -6.79
C LYS A 41 13.70 -11.50 -7.02
N LYS A 42 14.33 -10.36 -7.28
CA LYS A 42 13.67 -9.10 -7.66
C LYS A 42 13.78 -8.93 -9.18
N GLY A 43 12.77 -8.31 -9.81
CA GLY A 43 12.91 -7.81 -11.19
C GLY A 43 11.78 -8.12 -12.16
N ASP A 44 10.84 -9.01 -11.81
CA ASP A 44 9.61 -9.22 -12.60
C ASP A 44 8.36 -8.95 -11.73
N PRO A 45 7.69 -7.80 -11.90
CA PRO A 45 6.50 -7.45 -11.13
C PRO A 45 5.41 -8.52 -11.17
N LYS A 46 5.26 -9.29 -12.25
CA LYS A 46 4.25 -10.35 -12.34
C LYS A 46 4.55 -11.54 -11.42
N GLN A 47 5.83 -11.79 -11.16
CA GLN A 47 6.30 -12.89 -10.30
C GLN A 47 6.57 -12.43 -8.87
N THR A 48 6.93 -11.15 -8.68
CA THR A 48 7.37 -10.63 -7.38
C THR A 48 6.32 -9.81 -6.65
N LEU A 49 5.18 -9.48 -7.26
CA LEU A 49 4.17 -8.58 -6.68
C LEU A 49 3.83 -8.91 -5.22
N LEU A 50 3.49 -10.18 -4.93
CA LEU A 50 3.11 -10.59 -3.59
C LEU A 50 4.28 -10.42 -2.60
N VAL A 51 5.49 -10.77 -3.03
CA VAL A 51 6.71 -10.60 -2.24
C VAL A 51 7.01 -9.13 -1.99
N ASP A 52 6.80 -8.26 -2.97
CA ASP A 52 7.03 -6.82 -2.86
C ASP A 52 6.02 -6.17 -1.91
N ILE A 53 4.74 -6.56 -1.98
CA ILE A 53 3.69 -6.11 -1.07
C ILE A 53 3.95 -6.61 0.35
N MET A 54 4.34 -7.88 0.51
CA MET A 54 4.72 -8.42 1.82
C MET A 54 5.92 -7.68 2.41
N ASN A 55 6.98 -7.46 1.62
CA ASN A 55 8.15 -6.71 2.06
C ASN A 55 7.77 -5.31 2.54
N LYS A 56 6.97 -4.59 1.76
CA LYS A 56 6.46 -3.26 2.13
C LYS A 56 5.64 -3.31 3.42
N GLY A 57 4.76 -4.30 3.57
CA GLY A 57 3.95 -4.50 4.77
C GLY A 57 4.82 -4.74 6.01
N PHE A 58 5.76 -5.68 5.96
CA PHE A 58 6.64 -5.95 7.10
C PHE A 58 7.61 -4.79 7.41
N GLN A 59 8.02 -4.02 6.41
CA GLN A 59 8.76 -2.77 6.65
C GLN A 59 7.91 -1.72 7.37
N MET A 60 6.64 -1.57 7.00
CA MET A 60 5.69 -0.69 7.70
C MET A 60 5.43 -1.17 9.13
N ALA A 61 5.25 -2.47 9.35
CA ALA A 61 5.10 -3.04 10.69
C ALA A 61 6.32 -2.74 11.58
N LYS A 62 7.53 -2.86 11.04
CA LYS A 62 8.76 -2.47 11.74
C LYS A 62 8.79 -0.98 12.04
N CYS A 63 8.39 -0.14 11.09
CA CYS A 63 8.29 1.31 11.30
C CYS A 63 7.30 1.65 12.42
N VAL A 64 6.12 1.01 12.45
CA VAL A 64 5.13 1.18 13.53
C VAL A 64 5.74 0.80 14.88
N ALA A 65 6.42 -0.34 14.98
CA ALA A 65 7.09 -0.75 16.22
C ALA A 65 8.12 0.29 16.70
N THR A 66 8.98 0.79 15.80
CA THR A 66 9.97 1.84 16.12
C THR A 66 9.32 3.16 16.54
N LEU A 67 8.22 3.56 15.90
CA LEU A 67 7.49 4.78 16.25
C LEU A 67 6.87 4.67 17.65
N LEU A 68 6.30 3.50 17.99
CA LEU A 68 5.76 3.23 19.33
C LEU A 68 6.84 3.24 20.41
N GLU A 69 8.03 2.66 20.14
CA GLU A 69 9.18 2.75 21.05
C GLU A 69 9.64 4.20 21.27
N GLY A 70 9.53 5.03 20.23
CA GLY A 70 9.86 6.45 20.26
C GLY A 70 8.79 7.34 20.91
N GLY A 71 7.61 6.81 21.25
CA GLY A 71 6.48 7.58 21.78
C GLY A 71 5.72 8.40 20.71
N PHE A 72 5.90 8.09 19.42
CA PHE A 72 5.24 8.75 18.29
C PHE A 72 3.92 8.04 17.95
N GLU A 73 2.95 8.09 18.86
CA GLU A 73 1.69 7.34 18.75
C GLU A 73 0.86 7.73 17.52
N THR A 74 0.77 9.04 17.21
CA THR A 74 -0.03 9.55 16.09
C THR A 74 0.55 9.09 14.74
N GLU A 75 1.87 9.16 14.60
CA GLU A 75 2.60 8.69 13.42
C GLU A 75 2.53 7.17 13.31
N ALA A 76 2.65 6.45 14.43
CA ALA A 76 2.48 5.01 14.48
C ALA A 76 1.09 4.60 14.00
N PHE A 77 0.03 5.26 14.48
CA PHE A 77 -1.35 5.01 14.06
C PHE A 77 -1.57 5.31 12.57
N SER A 78 -1.02 6.42 12.06
CA SER A 78 -1.12 6.76 10.65
C SER A 78 -0.41 5.72 9.75
N THR A 79 0.77 5.27 10.17
CA THR A 79 1.53 4.22 9.48
C THR A 79 0.80 2.88 9.55
N TRP A 80 0.19 2.55 10.69
CA TRP A 80 -0.62 1.34 10.88
C TRP A 80 -1.83 1.29 9.93
N ARG A 81 -2.54 2.41 9.71
CA ARG A 81 -3.63 2.46 8.71
C ARG A 81 -3.15 2.09 7.31
N THR A 82 -1.94 2.53 6.95
CA THR A 82 -1.32 2.21 5.66
C THR A 82 -0.89 0.74 5.58
N LEU A 83 -0.38 0.20 6.70
CA LEU A 83 -0.10 -1.24 6.82
C LEU A 83 -1.35 -2.08 6.62
N HIS A 84 -2.46 -1.72 7.28
CA HIS A 84 -3.74 -2.42 7.15
C HIS A 84 -4.28 -2.35 5.72
N GLU A 85 -4.18 -1.20 5.04
CA GLU A 85 -4.54 -1.11 3.62
C GLU A 85 -3.69 -2.06 2.75
N ASN A 86 -2.38 -2.15 3.02
CA ASN A 86 -1.48 -3.06 2.32
C ASN A 86 -1.82 -4.54 2.58
N GLU A 87 -2.24 -4.89 3.81
CA GLU A 87 -2.76 -6.22 4.15
C GLU A 87 -4.05 -6.54 3.38
N CYS A 88 -5.02 -5.62 3.35
CA CYS A 88 -6.26 -5.78 2.58
C CYS A 88 -5.98 -6.03 1.09
N ILE A 89 -5.03 -5.29 0.50
CA ILE A 89 -4.59 -5.51 -0.88
C ILE A 89 -4.04 -6.93 -1.04
N LEU A 90 -3.10 -7.34 -0.18
CA LEU A 90 -2.50 -8.67 -0.23
C LEU A 90 -3.58 -9.77 -0.13
N HIS A 91 -4.54 -9.60 0.78
CA HIS A 91 -5.65 -10.52 0.94
C HIS A 91 -6.48 -10.67 -0.34
N CYS A 92 -6.84 -9.56 -0.98
CA CYS A 92 -7.56 -9.58 -2.26
C CYS A 92 -6.75 -10.28 -3.36
N LEU A 93 -5.46 -9.99 -3.49
CA LEU A 93 -4.62 -10.59 -4.53
C LEU A 93 -4.47 -12.11 -4.34
N VAL A 94 -4.27 -12.56 -3.10
CA VAL A 94 -4.16 -14.00 -2.78
C VAL A 94 -5.50 -14.71 -2.97
N LYS A 95 -6.61 -14.08 -2.57
CA LYS A 95 -7.94 -14.70 -2.62
C LYS A 95 -8.49 -14.82 -4.04
N TYR A 96 -8.31 -13.79 -4.87
CA TYR A 96 -8.95 -13.70 -6.19
C TYR A 96 -7.98 -13.93 -7.36
N GLY A 97 -6.67 -13.97 -7.09
CA GLY A 97 -5.66 -14.43 -8.04
C GLY A 97 -5.48 -13.53 -9.28
N GLN A 98 -5.16 -14.16 -10.41
CA GLN A 98 -4.66 -13.49 -11.62
C GLN A 98 -5.54 -12.33 -12.12
N PRO A 99 -6.89 -12.43 -12.18
CA PRO A 99 -7.73 -11.33 -12.66
C PRO A 99 -7.57 -10.03 -11.87
N VAL A 100 -7.37 -10.13 -10.56
CA VAL A 100 -7.16 -8.98 -9.68
C VAL A 100 -5.71 -8.50 -9.73
N ILE A 101 -4.76 -9.42 -9.84
CA ILE A 101 -3.33 -9.11 -9.99
C ILE A 101 -3.08 -8.27 -11.24
N ASP A 102 -3.58 -8.69 -12.40
CA ASP A 102 -3.35 -7.98 -13.66
C ASP A 102 -3.93 -6.56 -13.61
N ARG A 103 -5.13 -6.41 -13.06
CA ARG A 103 -5.73 -5.08 -12.87
C ARG A 103 -4.97 -4.26 -11.84
N TYR A 104 -4.52 -4.85 -10.73
CA TYR A 104 -3.74 -4.12 -9.73
C TYR A 104 -2.44 -3.55 -10.32
N LEU A 105 -1.74 -4.33 -11.15
CA LEU A 105 -0.54 -3.86 -11.87
C LEU A 105 -0.86 -2.70 -12.83
N ALA A 106 -1.97 -2.77 -13.57
CA ALA A 106 -2.42 -1.67 -14.42
C ALA A 106 -2.72 -0.40 -13.60
N HIS A 107 -3.40 -0.54 -12.46
CA HIS A 107 -3.72 0.57 -11.57
C HIS A 107 -2.50 1.17 -10.87
N ILE A 108 -1.45 0.38 -10.58
CA ILE A 108 -0.15 0.92 -10.16
C ILE A 108 0.40 1.85 -11.25
N ARG A 109 0.38 1.41 -12.52
CA ARG A 109 0.84 2.23 -13.66
C ARG A 109 0.01 3.50 -13.82
N TYR A 110 -1.32 3.42 -13.64
CA TYR A 110 -2.20 4.59 -13.64
C TYR A 110 -1.82 5.58 -12.53
N GLY A 111 -1.54 5.09 -11.33
CA GLY A 111 -1.11 5.92 -10.22
C GLY A 111 0.24 6.61 -10.49
N VAL A 112 1.18 5.95 -11.17
CA VAL A 112 2.45 6.55 -11.58
C VAL A 112 2.23 7.63 -12.64
N ALA A 113 1.41 7.38 -13.65
CA ALA A 113 1.04 8.36 -14.67
C ALA A 113 0.37 9.61 -14.06
N PHE A 114 -0.59 9.40 -13.15
CA PHE A 114 -1.32 10.46 -12.47
C PHE A 114 -0.43 11.38 -11.62
N ARG A 115 0.66 10.84 -11.07
CA ARG A 115 1.67 11.60 -10.31
C ARG A 115 2.78 12.21 -11.18
N GLY A 116 2.71 12.07 -12.51
CA GLY A 116 3.74 12.56 -13.44
C GLY A 116 5.04 11.76 -13.38
N GLY A 117 5.01 10.50 -12.97
CA GLY A 117 6.18 9.63 -12.87
C GLY A 117 6.65 9.03 -14.22
N ILE A 118 5.88 9.24 -15.29
CA ILE A 118 6.19 8.75 -16.64
C ILE A 118 6.83 9.88 -17.43
N LYS A 119 8.00 9.61 -18.03
CA LYS A 119 8.79 10.63 -18.73
C LYS A 119 8.20 11.01 -20.09
N SER A 120 7.61 10.05 -20.80
CA SER A 120 6.98 10.31 -22.10
C SER A 120 5.58 10.88 -21.89
N LYS A 121 5.32 12.02 -22.54
CA LYS A 121 4.01 12.65 -22.55
C LYS A 121 3.02 11.81 -23.35
N GLU A 122 3.46 11.25 -24.46
CA GLU A 122 2.68 10.38 -25.34
C GLU A 122 2.20 9.14 -24.58
N GLU A 123 3.09 8.50 -23.80
CA GLU A 123 2.73 7.36 -22.96
C GLU A 123 1.74 7.75 -21.87
N THR A 124 1.95 8.91 -21.23
CA THR A 124 1.05 9.43 -20.20
C THR A 124 -0.35 9.68 -20.77
N ASP A 125 -0.44 10.33 -21.94
CA ASP A 125 -1.70 10.62 -22.61
C ASP A 125 -2.44 9.33 -23.02
N ALA A 126 -1.71 8.33 -23.53
CA ALA A 126 -2.27 7.01 -23.83
C ALA A 126 -2.88 6.33 -22.60
N ILE A 127 -2.21 6.41 -21.45
CA ILE A 127 -2.74 5.89 -20.17
C ILE A 127 -4.00 6.63 -19.75
N PHE A 128 -4.05 7.95 -19.91
CA PHE A 128 -5.25 8.70 -19.57
C PHE A 128 -6.44 8.41 -20.49
N ILE A 129 -6.19 8.07 -21.76
CA ILE A 129 -7.22 7.57 -22.68
C ILE A 129 -7.76 6.23 -22.17
N GLU A 130 -6.87 5.28 -21.89
CA GLU A 130 -7.22 3.96 -21.35
C GLU A 130 -8.04 4.06 -20.06
N ILE A 131 -7.63 4.92 -19.11
CA ILE A 131 -8.37 5.17 -17.87
C ILE A 131 -9.80 5.66 -18.16
N LYS A 132 -9.97 6.62 -19.09
CA LYS A 132 -11.28 7.19 -19.42
C LYS A 132 -12.19 6.16 -20.09
N GLU A 133 -11.64 5.32 -20.96
CA GLU A 133 -12.37 4.24 -21.62
C GLU A 133 -12.86 3.24 -20.58
N ASN A 134 -11.97 2.73 -19.74
CA ASN A 134 -12.32 1.75 -18.70
C ASN A 134 -13.31 2.33 -17.68
N MET A 135 -13.21 3.61 -17.31
CA MET A 135 -14.18 4.28 -16.45
C MET A 135 -15.57 4.33 -17.09
N LYS A 136 -15.64 4.60 -18.40
CA LYS A 136 -16.90 4.70 -19.14
C LYS A 136 -17.61 3.34 -19.19
N GLU A 137 -16.88 2.24 -19.34
CA GLU A 137 -17.44 0.89 -19.33
C GLU A 137 -18.18 0.54 -18.04
N VAL A 138 -17.77 1.13 -16.92
CA VAL A 138 -18.38 0.91 -15.59
C VAL A 138 -19.24 2.09 -15.12
N GLY A 139 -19.56 3.03 -16.02
CA GLY A 139 -20.46 4.15 -15.74
C GLY A 139 -19.90 5.24 -14.82
N LEU A 140 -18.58 5.31 -14.65
CA LEU A 140 -17.92 6.32 -13.81
C LEU A 140 -17.69 7.64 -14.56
N LYS A 141 -17.73 8.76 -13.84
CA LYS A 141 -17.54 10.11 -14.40
C LYS A 141 -16.14 10.64 -14.05
N SER A 142 -15.70 11.72 -14.71
CA SER A 142 -14.38 12.32 -14.46
C SER A 142 -14.11 12.67 -12.98
N LYS A 143 -15.14 13.01 -12.21
CA LYS A 143 -15.03 13.26 -10.75
C LYS A 143 -14.57 12.04 -9.96
N ASP A 144 -14.81 10.83 -10.48
CA ASP A 144 -14.50 9.55 -9.85
C ASP A 144 -13.09 9.06 -10.22
N MET A 145 -12.36 9.79 -11.08
CA MET A 145 -11.07 9.35 -11.64
C MET A 145 -10.03 9.00 -10.58
N LYS A 146 -9.86 9.85 -9.56
CA LYS A 146 -8.89 9.57 -8.48
C LYS A 146 -9.23 8.27 -7.75
N ARG A 147 -10.51 8.10 -7.37
CA ARG A 147 -10.99 6.89 -6.69
C ARG A 147 -10.87 5.66 -7.59
N TYR A 148 -11.11 5.82 -8.89
CA TYR A 148 -10.95 4.75 -9.87
C TYR A 148 -9.48 4.34 -9.99
N ILE A 149 -8.54 5.29 -10.07
CA ILE A 149 -7.11 4.97 -10.10
C ILE A 149 -6.70 4.20 -8.84
N GLU A 150 -7.14 4.63 -7.66
CA GLU A 150 -6.80 4.02 -6.37
C GLU A 150 -7.44 2.63 -6.15
N TYR A 151 -8.70 2.45 -6.53
CA TYR A 151 -9.50 1.27 -6.14
C TYR A 151 -10.14 0.50 -7.29
N GLY A 152 -10.07 0.99 -8.53
CA GLY A 152 -10.72 0.35 -9.68
C GLY A 152 -10.18 -1.04 -10.02
N TRP A 153 -9.00 -1.40 -9.51
CA TRP A 153 -8.46 -2.75 -9.61
C TRP A 153 -9.35 -3.81 -8.94
N LEU A 154 -10.17 -3.42 -7.96
CA LEU A 154 -11.14 -4.29 -7.30
C LEU A 154 -12.22 -4.80 -8.26
N LEU A 155 -12.43 -4.13 -9.40
CA LEU A 155 -13.36 -4.60 -10.45
C LEU A 155 -12.89 -5.91 -11.11
N GLY A 156 -11.69 -6.41 -10.80
CA GLY A 156 -11.26 -7.77 -11.15
C GLY A 156 -11.89 -8.85 -10.27
N VAL A 157 -12.48 -8.47 -9.13
CA VAL A 157 -13.25 -9.37 -8.28
C VAL A 157 -14.62 -9.59 -8.91
N LYS A 158 -14.96 -10.86 -9.15
CA LYS A 158 -16.26 -11.24 -9.71
C LYS A 158 -17.38 -10.74 -8.79
N ASP A 159 -18.40 -10.13 -9.40
CA ASP A 159 -19.61 -9.66 -8.71
C ASP A 159 -19.34 -8.60 -7.62
N VAL A 160 -18.19 -7.91 -7.62
CA VAL A 160 -17.85 -6.90 -6.59
C VAL A 160 -18.80 -5.72 -6.52
N MET A 161 -19.49 -5.43 -7.63
CA MET A 161 -20.49 -4.38 -7.75
C MET A 161 -21.91 -4.90 -7.48
N SER A 162 -22.09 -6.20 -7.26
CA SER A 162 -23.37 -6.76 -6.83
C SER A 162 -23.58 -6.41 -5.35
N LEU A 163 -24.72 -5.79 -5.06
CA LEU A 163 -25.15 -5.64 -3.67
C LEU A 163 -25.54 -7.05 -3.17
N PRO A 164 -25.19 -7.43 -1.94
CA PRO A 164 -25.77 -8.62 -1.33
C PRO A 164 -27.29 -8.41 -1.30
N THR A 165 -28.01 -9.25 -2.04
CA THR A 165 -29.47 -9.40 -1.96
C THR A 165 -29.88 -9.96 -0.62
#